data_AF-A0A1Q3TYU6-F1
#
_entry.id   AF-A0A1Q3TYU6-F1
#
_cell.length_a   1.000
_cell.length_b   1.000
_cell.length_c   1.000
_cell.angle_alpha   90.00
_cell.angle_beta   90.00
_cell.angle_gamma   90.00
#
_symmetry.space_group_name_H-M   'P 1'
#
loop_
_entity.id
_entity.type
_entity.pdbx_description
1 polymer ?
#
loop_
_entity_poly.entity_id
_entity_poly.type
_entity_poly.pdbx_seq_one_letter_code
_entity_poly.pdbx_strand_id
1 'polypeptide(L)'
;MHLFKKYSSFLLFILFFLGNNRFAIAEIPPLSTTQQALSYLEAHKIKDSSSYWIHVKPKLFTENLRLNVTDILSFYPGRSTNFCAYGALSYLVIHNDPLAYVQFMIALFENGEATFHHVFFKPSGAVMLSAGDLRFKGVLDIRHAEQMWFLTLADHFKGYLNFFNRHYNPGDENSFWAATNLAKFNRMVKKMTPYHVQAVGSDLVRPWVNDMTAYLQKRIQDGITVLYINNRIIHKKNHDKIKYSIPTHYVILESIKSENNVVTLIYWDYGNRTQIQVSPKVLRKIIFGVSHCTLS
;
A
#
# COMPACT_ATOMS: atom_id res chain seq x y z
N MET A 1 -23.83 43.88 -50.18
CA MET A 1 -22.41 44.25 -50.10
C MET A 1 -22.01 44.27 -48.63
N HIS A 2 -21.11 43.37 -48.21
CA HIS A 2 -20.41 43.28 -46.90
C HIS A 2 -21.28 43.20 -45.62
N LEU A 3 -21.40 42.08 -44.87
CA LEU A 3 -20.40 41.14 -44.32
C LEU A 3 -19.39 41.83 -43.37
N PHE A 4 -19.36 41.35 -42.11
CA PHE A 4 -18.37 41.54 -41.02
C PHE A 4 -18.51 42.71 -40.02
N LYS A 5 -18.96 42.40 -38.79
CA LYS A 5 -18.13 42.29 -37.55
C LYS A 5 -19.07 42.15 -36.33
N LYS A 6 -19.33 40.92 -35.88
CA LYS A 6 -18.65 40.22 -34.77
C LYS A 6 -19.01 40.75 -33.38
N TYR A 7 -19.97 40.02 -32.79
CA TYR A 7 -20.15 39.73 -31.38
C TYR A 7 -18.90 39.97 -30.52
N SER A 8 -18.92 41.06 -29.77
CA SER A 8 -18.06 41.28 -28.61
C SER A 8 -18.98 41.40 -27.40
N SER A 9 -18.72 40.58 -26.38
CA SER A 9 -19.37 40.53 -25.06
C SER A 9 -20.19 39.26 -24.80
N PHE A 10 -19.59 38.10 -25.06
CA PHE A 10 -20.02 36.85 -24.45
C PHE A 10 -18.81 36.00 -24.08
N LEU A 11 -17.90 36.55 -23.27
CA LEU A 11 -16.81 35.76 -22.65
C LEU A 11 -16.11 36.59 -21.57
N LEU A 12 -16.73 36.77 -20.42
CA LEU A 12 -15.99 37.09 -19.20
C LEU A 12 -16.84 36.67 -17.99
N PHE A 13 -16.19 36.04 -17.00
CA PHE A 13 -16.76 35.46 -15.78
C PHE A 13 -17.34 34.04 -15.84
N ILE A 14 -16.59 33.09 -16.41
CA ILE A 14 -16.44 31.75 -15.81
C ILE A 14 -14.97 31.61 -15.41
N LEU A 15 -14.58 32.27 -14.32
CA LEU A 15 -13.26 32.16 -13.69
C LEU A 15 -13.37 32.26 -12.16
N PHE A 16 -14.40 31.61 -11.60
CA PHE A 16 -14.49 31.39 -10.16
C PHE A 16 -14.68 29.90 -9.90
N PHE A 17 -13.77 29.36 -9.09
CA PHE A 17 -13.71 27.97 -8.61
C PHE A 17 -12.97 26.92 -9.48
N LEU A 18 -11.82 27.28 -10.04
CA LEU A 18 -10.64 26.41 -9.95
C LEU A 18 -9.86 26.79 -8.70
N GLY A 19 -10.52 26.66 -7.55
CA GLY A 19 -9.81 26.60 -6.29
C GLY A 19 -8.94 25.35 -6.35
N ASN A 20 -7.63 25.56 -6.50
CA ASN A 20 -6.62 24.62 -6.06
C ASN A 20 -6.82 24.39 -4.55
N ASN A 21 -7.89 23.69 -4.17
CA ASN A 21 -7.92 22.93 -2.94
C ASN A 21 -7.01 21.73 -3.18
N ARG A 22 -5.71 22.00 -3.31
CA ARG A 22 -4.72 21.08 -2.76
C ARG A 22 -5.05 21.10 -1.28
N PHE A 23 -5.90 20.17 -0.85
CA PHE A 23 -5.92 19.80 0.55
C PHE A 23 -4.46 19.48 0.85
N ALA A 24 -3.81 20.35 1.62
CA ALA A 24 -2.49 20.07 2.14
C ALA A 24 -2.69 18.87 3.06
N ILE A 25 -2.41 17.68 2.52
CA ILE A 25 -2.07 16.53 3.35
C ILE A 25 -0.88 17.03 4.15
N ALA A 26 -0.91 16.91 5.48
CA ALA A 26 0.29 17.15 6.26
C ALA A 26 1.43 16.31 5.67
N GLU A 27 2.34 16.96 4.96
CA GLU A 27 3.52 16.31 4.42
C GLU A 27 4.43 16.03 5.61
N ILE A 28 4.32 14.81 6.11
CA ILE A 28 5.26 14.23 7.05
C ILE A 28 6.63 14.27 6.37
N PRO A 29 7.61 15.04 6.88
CA PRO A 29 8.93 15.09 6.27
C PRO A 29 9.59 13.71 6.36
N PRO A 30 10.08 13.16 5.24
CA PRO A 30 10.71 11.85 5.25
C PRO A 30 12.08 11.91 5.93
N LEU A 31 12.51 10.80 6.55
CA LEU A 31 13.82 10.63 7.19
C LEU A 31 14.96 10.60 6.17
N SER A 32 14.68 10.20 4.94
CA SER A 32 15.63 10.23 3.83
C SER A 32 14.91 10.50 2.51
N THR A 33 15.68 10.75 1.45
CA THR A 33 15.17 11.18 0.15
C THR A 33 15.37 10.10 -0.90
N THR A 34 14.52 10.11 -1.94
CA THR A 34 14.70 9.28 -3.14
C THR A 34 16.11 9.46 -3.73
N GLN A 35 16.64 10.68 -3.75
CA GLN A 35 17.98 10.94 -4.30
C GLN A 35 19.08 10.23 -3.50
N GLN A 36 19.02 10.27 -2.16
CA GLN A 36 19.97 9.53 -1.32
C GLN A 36 19.90 8.02 -1.59
N ALA A 37 18.68 7.47 -1.71
CA ALA A 37 18.48 6.06 -2.01
C ALA A 37 19.05 5.66 -3.39
N LEU A 38 18.83 6.49 -4.41
CA LEU A 38 19.36 6.28 -5.76
C LEU A 38 20.88 6.39 -5.80
N SER A 39 21.46 7.41 -5.16
CA SER A 39 22.91 7.56 -5.08
C SER A 39 23.57 6.39 -4.35
N TYR A 40 22.93 5.86 -3.30
CA TYR A 40 23.39 4.62 -2.66
C TYR A 40 23.33 3.43 -3.61
N LEU A 41 22.22 3.25 -4.33
CA LEU A 41 22.04 2.16 -5.30
C LEU A 41 23.05 2.22 -6.45
N GLU A 42 23.41 3.41 -6.92
CA GLU A 42 24.39 3.61 -7.99
C GLU A 42 25.83 3.39 -7.52
N ALA A 43 26.16 3.81 -6.31
CA ALA A 43 27.48 3.61 -5.72
C ALA A 43 27.71 2.15 -5.28
N HIS A 44 26.65 1.40 -4.98
CA HIS A 44 26.75 0.04 -4.48
C HIS A 44 26.76 -0.99 -5.62
N LYS A 45 27.88 -1.68 -5.79
CA LYS A 45 28.00 -2.76 -6.77
C LYS A 45 27.35 -4.05 -6.23
N ILE A 46 26.05 -4.19 -6.46
CA ILE A 46 25.28 -5.40 -6.11
C ILE A 46 25.90 -6.62 -6.80
N LYS A 47 26.04 -7.73 -6.05
CA LYS A 47 26.55 -9.01 -6.58
C LYS A 47 25.73 -9.52 -7.76
N ASP A 48 26.41 -10.11 -8.74
CA ASP A 48 25.78 -10.72 -9.93
C ASP A 48 25.01 -12.03 -9.63
N SER A 49 25.06 -12.50 -8.38
CA SER A 49 24.25 -13.62 -7.90
C SER A 49 24.14 -13.58 -6.37
N SER A 50 23.13 -14.26 -5.84
CA SER A 50 22.98 -14.51 -4.41
C SER A 50 22.88 -16.01 -4.16
N SER A 51 23.70 -16.54 -3.25
CA SER A 51 23.59 -17.93 -2.79
C SER A 51 22.35 -18.18 -1.92
N TYR A 52 21.75 -17.10 -1.40
CA TYR A 52 20.55 -17.16 -0.59
C TYR A 52 19.31 -17.09 -1.48
N TRP A 53 19.30 -16.17 -2.45
CA TRP A 53 18.16 -15.89 -3.31
C TRP A 53 18.40 -16.37 -4.74
N ILE A 54 18.55 -17.68 -4.92
CA ILE A 54 19.06 -18.28 -6.16
C ILE A 54 18.19 -18.01 -7.40
N HIS A 55 16.89 -17.75 -7.22
CA HIS A 55 15.94 -17.45 -8.30
C HIS A 55 15.78 -15.94 -8.56
N VAL A 56 16.33 -15.11 -7.67
CA VAL A 56 16.27 -13.65 -7.78
C VAL A 56 17.37 -13.17 -8.73
N LYS A 57 16.97 -12.85 -9.95
CA LYS A 57 17.82 -12.19 -10.96
C LYS A 57 18.26 -10.79 -10.50
N PRO A 58 19.58 -10.52 -10.33
CA PRO A 58 20.07 -9.24 -9.81
C PRO A 58 19.65 -8.03 -10.66
N LYS A 59 19.65 -8.17 -11.99
CA LYS A 59 19.23 -7.08 -12.89
C LYS A 59 17.77 -6.64 -12.61
N LEU A 60 16.85 -7.60 -12.54
CA LEU A 60 15.43 -7.32 -12.23
C LEU A 60 15.26 -6.82 -10.81
N PHE A 61 16.05 -7.33 -9.87
CA PHE A 61 16.07 -6.85 -8.49
C PHE A 61 16.46 -5.37 -8.41
N THR A 62 17.60 -4.98 -9.00
CA THR A 62 18.12 -3.62 -8.99
C THR A 62 17.20 -2.64 -9.74
N GLU A 63 16.69 -3.02 -10.91
CA GLU A 63 15.71 -2.22 -11.66
C GLU A 63 14.42 -2.01 -10.86
N ASN A 64 13.95 -3.05 -10.18
CA ASN A 64 12.77 -2.95 -9.32
C ASN A 64 13.02 -2.09 -8.08
N LEU A 65 14.19 -2.15 -7.44
CA LEU A 65 14.53 -1.24 -6.34
C LEU A 65 14.51 0.23 -6.79
N ARG A 66 15.08 0.52 -7.96
CA ARG A 66 15.05 1.87 -8.55
C ARG A 66 13.60 2.31 -8.76
N LEU A 67 12.77 1.48 -9.40
CA LEU A 67 11.36 1.76 -9.62
C LEU A 67 10.62 2.06 -8.31
N ASN A 68 10.85 1.27 -7.26
CA ASN A 68 10.15 1.39 -5.99
C ASN A 68 10.38 2.75 -5.31
N VAL A 69 11.58 3.32 -5.42
CA VAL A 69 11.91 4.62 -4.81
C VAL A 69 11.57 5.82 -5.72
N THR A 70 11.53 5.63 -7.04
CA THR A 70 11.18 6.70 -7.99
C THR A 70 9.68 6.83 -8.21
N ASP A 71 8.96 5.71 -8.15
CA ASP A 71 7.51 5.65 -8.34
C ASP A 71 6.91 4.68 -7.32
N ILE A 72 6.75 5.15 -6.09
CA ILE A 72 6.19 4.36 -4.99
C ILE A 72 4.77 3.87 -5.29
N LEU A 73 4.01 4.61 -6.10
CA LEU A 73 2.66 4.23 -6.48
C LEU A 73 2.65 3.06 -7.45
N SER A 74 3.79 2.69 -8.04
CA SER A 74 3.90 1.52 -8.90
C SER A 74 3.84 0.20 -8.13
N PHE A 75 4.13 0.17 -6.82
CA PHE A 75 4.29 -1.05 -5.99
C PHE A 75 3.10 -2.01 -6.16
N TYR A 76 3.37 -3.29 -6.47
CA TYR A 76 2.34 -4.20 -6.96
C TYR A 76 2.32 -5.54 -6.21
N PRO A 77 1.44 -5.69 -5.20
CA PRO A 77 1.28 -6.91 -4.40
C PRO A 77 0.92 -8.20 -5.17
N GLY A 78 0.65 -8.12 -6.47
CA GLY A 78 0.33 -9.27 -7.30
C GLY A 78 -1.16 -9.62 -7.33
N ARG A 79 -1.58 -10.28 -8.41
CA ARG A 79 -2.95 -10.79 -8.55
C ARG A 79 -3.18 -11.99 -7.67
N SER A 80 -4.36 -12.05 -7.05
CA SER A 80 -4.80 -13.19 -6.24
C SER A 80 -3.83 -13.55 -5.11
N THR A 81 -3.21 -12.54 -4.48
CA THR A 81 -2.40 -12.70 -3.27
C THR A 81 -3.09 -12.01 -2.10
N ASN A 82 -2.67 -12.33 -0.88
CA ASN A 82 -3.04 -11.63 0.34
C ASN A 82 -1.99 -10.55 0.72
N PHE A 83 -1.22 -10.06 -0.26
CA PHE A 83 -0.11 -9.13 -0.01
C PHE A 83 -0.49 -7.65 0.09
N CYS A 84 -1.76 -7.28 -0.04
CA CYS A 84 -2.20 -5.88 0.01
C CYS A 84 -1.77 -5.13 1.27
N ALA A 85 -1.83 -5.78 2.43
CA ALA A 85 -1.39 -5.19 3.69
C ALA A 85 0.11 -4.87 3.68
N TYR A 86 0.93 -5.75 3.08
CA TYR A 86 2.35 -5.51 2.93
C TYR A 86 2.62 -4.41 1.90
N GLY A 87 1.84 -4.33 0.82
CA GLY A 87 1.91 -3.21 -0.13
C GLY A 87 1.61 -1.86 0.52
N ALA A 88 0.55 -1.77 1.33
CA ALA A 88 0.24 -0.57 2.09
C ALA A 88 1.35 -0.22 3.10
N LEU A 89 1.94 -1.23 3.74
CA LEU A 89 3.12 -1.04 4.60
C LEU A 89 4.33 -0.54 3.80
N SER A 90 4.60 -1.08 2.62
CA SER A 90 5.71 -0.65 1.75
C SER A 90 5.60 0.83 1.42
N TYR A 91 4.39 1.31 1.10
CA TYR A 91 4.17 2.73 0.86
C TYR A 91 4.60 3.55 2.09
N LEU A 92 4.16 3.17 3.29
CA LEU A 92 4.52 3.88 4.51
C LEU A 92 6.04 3.86 4.78
N VAL A 93 6.68 2.71 4.55
CA VAL A 93 8.13 2.54 4.74
C VAL A 93 8.93 3.38 3.76
N ILE A 94 8.65 3.26 2.46
CA ILE A 94 9.43 3.90 1.39
C ILE A 94 9.13 5.39 1.30
N HIS A 95 7.89 5.80 1.59
CA HIS A 95 7.56 7.23 1.64
C HIS A 95 8.30 7.93 2.78
N ASN A 96 8.54 7.22 3.89
CA ASN A 96 9.23 7.78 5.06
C ASN A 96 10.75 7.68 4.97
N ASP A 97 11.30 6.53 4.61
CA ASP A 97 12.76 6.30 4.59
C ASP A 97 13.18 5.42 3.39
N PRO A 98 13.19 5.99 2.17
CA PRO A 98 13.55 5.25 0.96
C PRO A 98 15.01 4.74 0.99
N LEU A 99 15.94 5.44 1.64
CA LEU A 99 17.33 5.00 1.77
C LEU A 99 17.42 3.73 2.62
N ALA A 100 16.79 3.71 3.80
CA ALA A 100 16.80 2.54 4.67
C ALA A 100 16.19 1.33 3.97
N TYR A 101 15.12 1.52 3.18
CA TYR A 101 14.54 0.46 2.35
C TYR A 101 15.56 -0.14 1.38
N VAL A 102 16.26 0.68 0.60
CA VAL A 102 17.26 0.19 -0.37
C VAL A 102 18.42 -0.52 0.33
N GLN A 103 18.95 0.07 1.40
CA GLN A 103 20.04 -0.53 2.18
C GLN A 103 19.66 -1.90 2.74
N PHE A 104 18.47 -2.00 3.33
CA PHE A 104 17.95 -3.25 3.85
C PHE A 104 17.78 -4.30 2.75
N MET A 105 17.18 -3.93 1.63
CA MET A 105 16.92 -4.89 0.55
C MET A 105 18.22 -5.43 -0.04
N ILE A 106 19.24 -4.58 -0.23
CA ILE A 106 20.57 -5.02 -0.68
C ILE A 106 21.20 -5.95 0.37
N ALA A 107 21.22 -5.56 1.64
CA ALA A 107 21.78 -6.39 2.71
C ALA A 107 21.08 -7.76 2.78
N LEU A 108 19.76 -7.79 2.67
CA LEU A 108 18.97 -9.00 2.68
C LEU A 108 19.30 -9.89 1.46
N PHE A 109 19.44 -9.29 0.27
CA PHE A 109 19.83 -9.99 -0.94
C PHE A 109 21.23 -10.61 -0.83
N GLU A 110 22.18 -9.89 -0.26
CA GLU A 110 23.58 -10.34 -0.24
C GLU A 110 23.91 -11.29 0.91
N ASN A 111 23.17 -11.21 2.03
CA ASN A 111 23.47 -11.95 3.25
C ASN A 111 22.37 -12.96 3.65
N GLY A 112 21.20 -12.93 2.99
CA GLY A 112 20.04 -13.75 3.36
C GLY A 112 19.31 -13.27 4.62
N GLU A 113 19.90 -12.36 5.39
CA GLU A 113 19.32 -11.75 6.57
C GLU A 113 19.72 -10.28 6.66
N ALA A 114 18.88 -9.47 7.30
CA ALA A 114 19.15 -8.04 7.47
C ALA A 114 18.32 -7.46 8.62
N THR A 115 18.74 -6.32 9.13
CA THR A 115 17.97 -5.55 10.11
C THR A 115 17.38 -4.31 9.44
N PHE A 116 16.07 -4.11 9.57
CA PHE A 116 15.40 -2.86 9.22
C PHE A 116 15.13 -2.07 10.50
N HIS A 117 15.82 -0.94 10.67
CA HIS A 117 15.86 -0.20 11.94
C HIS A 117 16.23 -1.09 13.13
N HIS A 118 15.23 -1.57 13.89
CA HIS A 118 15.40 -2.42 15.07
C HIS A 118 14.80 -3.83 14.90
N VAL A 119 14.30 -4.15 13.71
CA VAL A 119 13.66 -5.43 13.41
C VAL A 119 14.60 -6.29 12.59
N PHE A 120 15.01 -7.43 13.15
CA PHE A 120 15.85 -8.40 12.46
C PHE A 120 15.01 -9.38 11.63
N PHE A 121 15.37 -9.56 10.37
CA PHE A 121 14.73 -10.44 9.41
C PHE A 121 15.68 -11.56 9.00
N LYS A 122 15.20 -12.79 9.17
CA LYS A 122 15.83 -14.01 8.68
C LYS A 122 14.75 -14.89 8.06
N PRO A 123 14.45 -14.73 6.76
CA PRO A 123 13.46 -15.55 6.07
C PRO A 123 13.81 -17.03 6.14
N SER A 124 12.80 -17.89 6.09
CA SER A 124 13.00 -19.33 5.97
C SER A 124 13.60 -19.70 4.61
N GLY A 125 14.30 -20.85 4.55
CA GLY A 125 14.82 -21.37 3.29
C GLY A 125 13.74 -21.55 2.21
N ALA A 126 12.52 -21.94 2.60
CA ALA A 126 11.39 -22.07 1.69
C ALA A 126 11.01 -20.72 1.04
N VAL A 127 11.04 -19.63 1.81
CA VAL A 127 10.81 -18.28 1.27
C VAL A 127 11.94 -17.86 0.35
N MET A 128 13.20 -18.10 0.75
CA MET A 128 14.36 -17.74 -0.07
C MET A 128 14.37 -18.45 -1.42
N LEU A 129 13.98 -19.73 -1.45
CA LEU A 129 13.83 -20.53 -2.67
C LEU A 129 12.65 -20.10 -3.55
N SER A 130 11.68 -19.36 -3.02
CA SER A 130 10.45 -19.03 -3.76
C SER A 130 10.47 -17.64 -4.39
N ALA A 131 11.23 -16.71 -3.80
CA ALA A 131 11.36 -15.37 -4.35
C ALA A 131 12.09 -15.40 -5.70
N GLY A 132 11.57 -14.67 -6.69
CA GLY A 132 12.05 -14.70 -8.09
C GLY A 132 11.30 -15.72 -8.96
N ASP A 133 10.63 -16.69 -8.34
CA ASP A 133 9.91 -17.77 -9.01
C ASP A 133 8.40 -17.75 -8.79
N LEU A 134 7.85 -16.73 -8.12
CA LEU A 134 6.40 -16.52 -8.16
C LEU A 134 5.96 -16.26 -9.60
N ARG A 135 4.89 -16.94 -10.01
CA ARG A 135 4.28 -16.84 -11.34
C ARG A 135 2.78 -16.64 -11.25
N PHE A 136 2.20 -16.13 -12.34
CA PHE A 136 0.77 -15.86 -12.49
C PHE A 136 0.25 -14.80 -11.52
N LYS A 137 1.14 -13.92 -11.05
CA LYS A 137 0.85 -12.79 -10.17
C LYS A 137 0.80 -11.48 -10.93
N GLY A 138 0.93 -11.48 -12.26
CA GLY A 138 0.88 -10.26 -13.07
C GLY A 138 2.23 -9.56 -13.06
N VAL A 139 2.27 -8.24 -12.86
CA VAL A 139 3.54 -7.49 -12.88
C VAL A 139 4.52 -7.98 -11.81
N LEU A 140 4.00 -8.53 -10.70
CA LEU A 140 4.84 -9.09 -9.62
C LEU A 140 5.77 -10.22 -10.12
N ASP A 141 5.41 -10.93 -11.20
CA ASP A 141 6.20 -12.04 -11.75
C ASP A 141 7.62 -11.62 -12.17
N ILE A 142 7.81 -10.34 -12.52
CA ILE A 142 9.10 -9.77 -12.92
C ILE A 142 9.68 -8.79 -11.88
N ARG A 143 8.98 -8.55 -10.77
CA ARG A 143 9.38 -7.62 -9.71
C ARG A 143 10.04 -8.33 -8.56
N HIS A 144 11.28 -8.71 -8.80
CA HIS A 144 12.04 -9.59 -7.93
C HIS A 144 12.30 -9.02 -6.53
N ALA A 145 12.55 -7.71 -6.42
CA ALA A 145 12.71 -7.05 -5.12
C ALA A 145 11.40 -7.06 -4.33
N GLU A 146 10.26 -6.81 -4.99
CA GLU A 146 8.95 -6.87 -4.35
C GLU A 146 8.59 -8.30 -3.89
N GLN A 147 8.89 -9.33 -4.68
CA GLN A 147 8.68 -10.72 -4.25
C GLN A 147 9.48 -11.03 -2.97
N MET A 148 10.77 -10.69 -2.95
CA MET A 148 11.61 -10.86 -1.75
C MET A 148 11.04 -10.12 -0.54
N TRP A 149 10.66 -8.86 -0.75
CA TRP A 149 10.14 -8.01 0.31
C TRP A 149 8.84 -8.56 0.91
N PHE A 150 7.85 -8.90 0.07
CA PHE A 150 6.56 -9.41 0.54
C PHE A 150 6.67 -10.76 1.23
N LEU A 151 7.44 -11.68 0.65
CA LEU A 151 7.63 -13.00 1.26
C LEU A 151 8.36 -12.87 2.61
N THR A 152 9.39 -12.00 2.70
CA THR A 152 10.12 -11.73 3.95
C THR A 152 9.22 -11.16 5.03
N LEU A 153 8.37 -10.18 4.70
CA LEU A 153 7.42 -9.59 5.63
C LEU A 153 6.37 -10.61 6.10
N ALA A 154 5.81 -11.38 5.17
CA ALA A 154 4.82 -12.40 5.49
C ALA A 154 5.40 -13.54 6.34
N ASP A 155 6.67 -13.89 6.14
CA ASP A 155 7.35 -14.91 6.93
C ASP A 155 7.64 -14.45 8.35
N HIS A 156 8.11 -13.21 8.51
CA HIS A 156 8.45 -12.64 9.81
C HIS A 156 7.22 -12.32 10.65
N PHE A 157 6.24 -11.61 10.09
CA PHE A 157 5.10 -11.13 10.87
C PHE A 157 3.95 -12.14 10.89
N LYS A 158 3.72 -12.76 12.04
CA LYS A 158 2.58 -13.66 12.27
C LYS A 158 1.52 -13.05 13.19
N GLY A 159 0.27 -13.47 13.04
CA GLY A 159 -0.87 -13.15 13.89
C GLY A 159 -1.82 -14.34 13.96
N TYR A 160 -2.98 -14.16 14.59
CA TYR A 160 -3.91 -15.28 14.81
C TYR A 160 -4.39 -15.92 13.49
N LEU A 161 -4.53 -15.14 12.41
CA LEU A 161 -4.90 -15.67 11.09
C LEU A 161 -3.87 -16.65 10.52
N ASN A 162 -2.62 -16.54 10.93
CA ASN A 162 -1.53 -17.39 10.44
C ASN A 162 -1.34 -18.65 11.32
N PHE A 163 -2.16 -18.85 12.37
CA PHE A 163 -1.94 -19.91 13.37
C PHE A 163 -1.96 -21.31 12.75
N PHE A 164 -2.91 -21.58 11.85
CA PHE A 164 -3.04 -22.87 11.17
C PHE A 164 -2.11 -23.03 9.96
N ASN A 165 -1.46 -21.94 9.51
CA ASN A 165 -0.47 -21.99 8.44
C ASN A 165 0.69 -21.04 8.72
N ARG A 166 1.69 -21.54 9.45
CA ARG A 166 2.84 -20.74 9.94
C ARG A 166 4.06 -20.78 9.03
N HIS A 167 4.22 -21.85 8.26
CA HIS A 167 5.39 -22.08 7.41
C HIS A 167 5.00 -21.92 5.95
N TYR A 168 5.91 -21.39 5.14
CA TYR A 168 5.63 -21.16 3.74
C TYR A 168 5.66 -22.46 2.93
N ASN A 169 4.65 -22.64 2.08
CA ASN A 169 4.67 -23.57 0.95
C ASN A 169 4.36 -22.81 -0.36
N PRO A 170 4.86 -23.27 -1.52
CA PRO A 170 4.51 -22.67 -2.80
C PRO A 170 2.99 -22.54 -2.98
N GLY A 171 2.50 -21.33 -3.26
CA GLY A 171 1.07 -21.01 -3.34
C GLY A 171 0.51 -20.28 -2.11
N ASP A 172 1.24 -20.24 -1.00
CA ASP A 172 0.75 -19.65 0.26
C ASP A 172 0.61 -18.12 0.26
N GLU A 173 1.04 -17.44 -0.80
CA GLU A 173 0.81 -16.01 -1.00
C GLU A 173 -0.69 -15.66 -1.04
N ASN A 174 -1.58 -16.62 -1.33
CA ASN A 174 -3.03 -16.44 -1.36
C ASN A 174 -3.76 -17.08 -0.16
N SER A 175 -3.01 -17.67 0.78
CA SER A 175 -3.54 -18.46 1.88
C SER A 175 -3.50 -17.71 3.21
N PHE A 176 -3.89 -18.38 4.28
CA PHE A 176 -3.78 -17.87 5.65
C PHE A 176 -2.36 -17.55 6.07
N TRP A 177 -1.32 -18.09 5.42
CA TRP A 177 0.07 -17.76 5.71
C TRP A 177 0.39 -16.28 5.43
N ALA A 178 -0.08 -15.75 4.29
CA ALA A 178 0.11 -14.35 3.91
C ALA A 178 -0.95 -13.40 4.52
N ALA A 179 -2.03 -13.92 5.10
CA ALA A 179 -3.15 -13.11 5.59
C ALA A 179 -2.76 -12.11 6.69
N THR A 180 -3.43 -10.96 6.69
CA THR A 180 -3.18 -9.86 7.63
C THR A 180 -4.50 -9.22 8.12
N ASN A 181 -4.70 -9.25 9.43
CA ASN A 181 -5.75 -8.49 10.11
C ASN A 181 -5.26 -7.10 10.54
N LEU A 182 -6.18 -6.24 10.98
CA LEU A 182 -5.88 -4.85 11.33
C LEU A 182 -4.84 -4.74 12.45
N ALA A 183 -4.91 -5.60 13.46
CA ALA A 183 -3.97 -5.60 14.58
C ALA A 183 -2.53 -5.96 14.14
N LYS A 184 -2.38 -6.97 13.26
CA LYS A 184 -1.10 -7.35 12.66
C LYS A 184 -0.57 -6.20 11.80
N PHE A 185 -1.40 -5.60 10.95
CA PHE A 185 -0.99 -4.45 10.14
C PHE A 185 -0.44 -3.31 11.00
N ASN A 186 -1.19 -2.87 12.01
CA ASN A 186 -0.78 -1.78 12.88
C ASN A 186 0.49 -2.09 13.68
N ARG A 187 0.69 -3.34 14.07
CA ARG A 187 1.93 -3.78 14.71
C ARG A 187 3.11 -3.73 13.73
N MET A 188 2.91 -4.08 12.47
CA MET A 188 3.95 -3.94 11.45
C MET A 188 4.34 -2.47 11.26
N VAL A 189 3.35 -1.57 11.12
CA VAL A 189 3.62 -0.13 10.97
C VAL A 189 4.44 0.39 12.16
N LYS A 190 3.99 0.15 13.40
CA LYS A 190 4.70 0.59 14.62
C LYS A 190 6.14 0.07 14.74
N LYS A 191 6.44 -1.09 14.17
CA LYS A 191 7.77 -1.70 14.20
C LYS A 191 8.67 -1.24 13.06
N MET A 192 8.08 -0.97 11.90
CA MET A 192 8.82 -0.71 10.66
C MET A 192 8.90 0.77 10.32
N THR A 193 8.16 1.64 10.99
CA THR A 193 8.15 3.08 10.73
C THR A 193 8.16 3.85 12.05
N PRO A 194 8.53 5.15 12.03
CA PRO A 194 8.43 6.01 13.21
C PRO A 194 7.00 6.45 13.52
N TYR A 195 6.00 5.97 12.77
CA TYR A 195 4.64 6.48 12.89
C TYR A 195 3.97 6.06 14.20
N HIS A 196 3.34 7.03 14.84
CA HIS A 196 2.31 6.77 15.81
C HIS A 196 1.03 6.33 15.08
N VAL A 197 0.45 5.22 15.50
CA VAL A 197 -0.73 4.63 14.85
C VAL A 197 -1.93 4.67 15.79
N GLN A 198 -2.91 5.49 15.43
CA GLN A 198 -4.25 5.48 16.01
C GLN A 198 -5.17 4.66 15.11
N ALA A 199 -5.82 3.63 15.65
CA ALA A 199 -6.69 2.78 14.87
C ALA A 199 -8.07 2.59 15.50
N VAL A 200 -9.09 2.47 14.64
CA VAL A 200 -10.46 2.15 15.04
C VAL A 200 -10.99 0.97 14.21
N GLY A 201 -11.82 0.14 14.83
CA GLY A 201 -12.37 -1.08 14.23
C GLY A 201 -11.46 -2.30 14.33
N SER A 202 -11.86 -3.39 13.68
CA SER A 202 -11.16 -4.66 13.58
C SER A 202 -11.76 -5.51 12.46
N ASP A 203 -11.15 -6.67 12.23
CA ASP A 203 -11.66 -7.73 11.35
C ASP A 203 -13.05 -8.27 11.76
N LEU A 204 -13.40 -8.20 13.06
CA LEU A 204 -14.69 -8.69 13.58
C LEU A 204 -15.68 -7.57 13.89
N VAL A 205 -15.19 -6.39 14.28
CA VAL A 205 -16.01 -5.27 14.78
C VAL A 205 -15.68 -4.02 13.97
N ARG A 206 -16.66 -3.52 13.22
CA ARG A 206 -16.47 -2.28 12.44
C ARG A 206 -16.26 -1.07 13.35
N PRO A 207 -15.66 0.03 12.84
CA PRO A 207 -15.46 1.23 13.64
C PRO A 207 -16.79 1.84 14.07
N TRP A 208 -16.92 2.19 15.35
CA TRP A 208 -18.09 2.88 15.86
C TRP A 208 -17.93 4.40 15.69
N VAL A 209 -18.17 4.87 14.47
CA VAL A 209 -18.03 6.27 14.07
C VAL A 209 -19.34 6.76 13.44
N ASN A 210 -19.94 7.80 14.03
CA ASN A 210 -21.24 8.33 13.60
C ASN A 210 -21.20 8.87 12.17
N ASP A 211 -20.30 9.82 11.89
CA ASP A 211 -20.03 10.35 10.55
C ASP A 211 -18.65 9.89 10.07
N MET A 212 -18.65 8.80 9.29
CA MET A 212 -17.43 8.24 8.73
C MET A 212 -16.75 9.19 7.73
N THR A 213 -17.54 9.96 6.97
CA THR A 213 -16.97 10.89 5.98
C THR A 213 -16.21 11.99 6.68
N ALA A 214 -16.85 12.68 7.64
CA ALA A 214 -16.22 13.76 8.39
C ALA A 214 -15.00 13.25 9.19
N TYR A 215 -15.10 12.06 9.77
CA TYR A 215 -13.98 11.41 10.46
C TYR A 215 -12.78 11.23 9.53
N LEU A 216 -12.99 10.61 8.36
CA LEU A 216 -11.91 10.38 7.40
C LEU A 216 -11.34 11.68 6.81
N GLN A 217 -12.20 12.66 6.52
CA GLN A 217 -11.79 13.99 6.05
C GLN A 217 -10.83 14.65 7.04
N LYS A 218 -11.10 14.52 8.35
CA LYS A 218 -10.19 15.02 9.38
C LYS A 218 -8.85 14.26 9.36
N ARG A 219 -8.89 12.92 9.31
CA ARG A 219 -7.69 12.07 9.39
C ARG A 219 -6.72 12.20 8.21
N ILE A 220 -7.20 12.60 7.02
CA ILE A 220 -6.30 12.81 5.87
C ILE A 220 -5.62 14.17 5.89
N GLN A 221 -6.04 15.10 6.76
CA GLN A 221 -5.44 16.43 6.85
C GLN A 221 -4.13 16.41 7.63
N ASP A 222 -4.02 15.57 8.65
CA ASP A 222 -2.90 15.56 9.61
C ASP A 222 -2.08 14.26 9.60
N GLY A 223 -2.36 13.33 8.69
CA GLY A 223 -1.57 12.11 8.57
C GLY A 223 -1.98 11.18 7.43
N ILE A 224 -1.28 10.05 7.33
CA ILE A 224 -1.55 9.03 6.32
C ILE A 224 -2.65 8.10 6.83
N THR A 225 -3.73 7.97 6.06
CA THR A 225 -4.89 7.17 6.44
C THR A 225 -4.95 5.88 5.62
N VAL A 226 -4.81 4.74 6.28
CA VAL A 226 -4.96 3.41 5.67
C VAL A 226 -6.31 2.81 6.05
N LEU A 227 -7.08 2.40 5.05
CA LEU A 227 -8.39 1.78 5.24
C LEU A 227 -8.29 0.27 5.10
N TYR A 228 -8.85 -0.45 6.06
CA TYR A 228 -9.10 -1.88 5.97
C TYR A 228 -10.54 -2.11 5.54
N ILE A 229 -10.72 -2.58 4.30
CA ILE A 229 -12.00 -2.58 3.61
C ILE A 229 -12.38 -3.96 3.06
N ASN A 230 -13.67 -4.10 2.75
CA ASN A 230 -14.22 -5.22 2.02
C ASN A 230 -14.45 -4.86 0.54
N ASN A 231 -13.45 -5.14 -0.30
CA ASN A 231 -13.53 -4.88 -1.75
C ASN A 231 -14.64 -5.65 -2.47
N ARG A 232 -15.13 -6.76 -1.92
CA ARG A 232 -16.20 -7.55 -2.54
C ARG A 232 -17.55 -6.83 -2.55
N ILE A 233 -17.74 -5.88 -1.64
CA ILE A 233 -18.96 -5.07 -1.58
C ILE A 233 -18.93 -3.96 -2.65
N ILE A 234 -17.73 -3.51 -3.07
CA ILE A 234 -17.52 -2.45 -4.05
C ILE A 234 -17.80 -2.96 -5.49
N HIS A 235 -17.39 -4.19 -5.82
CA HIS A 235 -17.53 -4.76 -7.18
C HIS A 235 -18.79 -5.60 -7.41
N LYS A 236 -19.93 -5.19 -6.84
CA LYS A 236 -21.17 -5.97 -6.85
C LYS A 236 -21.73 -6.11 -8.29
N LYS A 237 -21.42 -7.22 -8.98
CA LYS A 237 -21.98 -7.56 -10.30
C LYS A 237 -23.02 -8.68 -10.31
N ASN A 238 -23.26 -9.46 -9.25
CA ASN A 238 -24.30 -10.51 -9.24
C ASN A 238 -24.83 -10.84 -7.84
N HIS A 239 -26.11 -11.24 -7.77
CA HIS A 239 -26.95 -11.27 -6.56
C HIS A 239 -27.09 -12.63 -5.83
N ASP A 240 -26.53 -13.74 -6.33
CA ASP A 240 -27.00 -15.07 -5.89
C ASP A 240 -26.08 -15.88 -4.97
N LYS A 241 -25.13 -15.27 -4.27
CA LYS A 241 -24.34 -16.00 -3.25
C LYS A 241 -24.17 -15.18 -1.98
N ILE A 242 -24.52 -15.78 -0.84
CA ILE A 242 -24.17 -15.30 0.50
C ILE A 242 -22.64 -15.27 0.58
N LYS A 243 -22.03 -14.10 0.33
CA LYS A 243 -20.59 -13.91 0.46
C LYS A 243 -20.31 -13.33 1.84
N TYR A 244 -19.54 -14.06 2.63
CA TYR A 244 -19.13 -13.67 3.97
C TYR A 244 -18.57 -12.23 3.99
N SER A 245 -19.02 -11.46 4.97
CA SER A 245 -18.69 -10.05 5.21
C SER A 245 -17.28 -9.90 5.83
N ILE A 246 -16.28 -10.58 5.27
CA ILE A 246 -14.92 -10.57 5.83
C ILE A 246 -14.10 -9.53 5.06
N PRO A 247 -13.47 -8.56 5.75
CA PRO A 247 -12.55 -7.62 5.13
C PRO A 247 -11.29 -8.32 4.66
N THR A 248 -10.83 -7.98 3.47
CA THR A 248 -9.69 -8.70 2.85
C THR A 248 -8.64 -7.75 2.30
N HIS A 249 -8.80 -6.44 2.48
CA HIS A 249 -8.07 -5.50 1.65
C HIS A 249 -7.66 -4.21 2.35
N TYR A 250 -6.47 -3.70 1.99
CA TYR A 250 -5.90 -2.45 2.51
C TYR A 250 -5.68 -1.48 1.38
N VAL A 251 -6.13 -0.24 1.58
CA VAL A 251 -5.93 0.88 0.63
C VAL A 251 -5.46 2.12 1.37
N ILE A 252 -4.79 3.02 0.66
CA ILE A 252 -4.33 4.29 1.22
C ILE A 252 -5.27 5.38 0.74
N LEU A 253 -5.97 6.01 1.68
CA LEU A 253 -6.93 7.06 1.36
C LEU A 253 -6.18 8.35 1.03
N GLU A 254 -6.39 8.88 -0.17
CA GLU A 254 -5.79 10.14 -0.60
C GLU A 254 -6.76 11.31 -0.45
N SER A 255 -8.04 11.10 -0.80
CA SER A 255 -9.06 12.12 -0.61
C SER A 255 -10.46 11.54 -0.45
N ILE A 256 -11.30 12.30 0.24
CA ILE A 256 -12.71 11.98 0.42
C ILE A 256 -13.54 13.26 0.41
N LYS A 257 -14.61 13.26 -0.37
CA LYS A 257 -15.55 14.37 -0.49
C LYS A 257 -16.98 13.86 -0.41
N SER A 258 -17.87 14.65 0.17
CA SER A 258 -19.29 14.34 0.25
C SER A 258 -20.09 15.49 -0.33
N GLU A 259 -20.87 15.21 -1.36
CA GLU A 259 -21.72 16.16 -2.07
C GLU A 259 -23.04 15.46 -2.40
N ASN A 260 -24.19 16.09 -2.16
CA ASN A 260 -25.52 15.57 -2.50
C ASN A 260 -25.77 14.11 -2.04
N ASN A 261 -25.37 13.79 -0.80
CA ASN A 261 -25.50 12.44 -0.21
C ASN A 261 -24.71 11.33 -0.95
N VAL A 262 -23.74 11.71 -1.77
CA VAL A 262 -22.77 10.84 -2.43
C VAL A 262 -21.39 11.14 -1.87
N VAL A 263 -20.70 10.09 -1.44
CA VAL A 263 -19.32 10.16 -0.98
C VAL A 263 -18.40 9.68 -2.09
N THR A 264 -17.52 10.56 -2.56
CA THR A 264 -16.45 10.23 -3.49
C THR A 264 -15.18 9.93 -2.70
N LEU A 265 -14.57 8.78 -2.93
CA LEU A 265 -13.28 8.40 -2.36
C LEU A 265 -12.26 8.25 -3.48
N ILE A 266 -11.07 8.80 -3.27
CA ILE A 266 -9.89 8.54 -4.09
C ILE A 266 -8.86 7.87 -3.18
N TYR A 267 -8.41 6.69 -3.58
CA TYR A 267 -7.45 5.90 -2.80
C TYR A 267 -6.47 5.18 -3.73
N TRP A 268 -5.29 4.88 -3.21
CA TRP A 268 -4.34 4.01 -3.86
C TRP A 268 -4.63 2.55 -3.53
N ASP A 269 -4.65 1.71 -4.57
CA ASP A 269 -4.94 0.29 -4.52
C ASP A 269 -4.11 -0.49 -5.56
N TYR A 270 -3.25 -1.42 -5.09
CA TYR A 270 -2.45 -2.32 -5.94
C TYR A 270 -1.79 -1.62 -7.14
N GLY A 271 -0.99 -0.60 -6.90
CA GLY A 271 -0.26 0.06 -7.99
C GLY A 271 -1.11 1.06 -8.80
N ASN A 272 -2.37 1.30 -8.42
CA ASN A 272 -3.30 2.14 -9.17
C ASN A 272 -4.02 3.14 -8.26
N ARG A 273 -4.23 4.34 -8.79
CA ARG A 273 -5.12 5.33 -8.19
C ARG A 273 -6.57 5.02 -8.59
N THR A 274 -7.42 4.75 -7.60
CA THR A 274 -8.82 4.37 -7.80
C THR A 274 -9.76 5.42 -7.25
N GLN A 275 -10.81 5.74 -8.00
CA GLN A 275 -11.92 6.57 -7.56
C GLN A 275 -13.20 5.76 -7.48
N ILE A 276 -13.94 5.89 -6.38
CA ILE A 276 -15.28 5.31 -6.24
C ILE A 276 -16.27 6.34 -5.70
N GLN A 277 -17.55 6.12 -5.99
CA GLN A 277 -18.66 6.88 -5.43
C GLN A 277 -19.64 5.94 -4.73
N VAL A 278 -19.96 6.23 -3.47
CA VAL A 278 -20.82 5.39 -2.63
C VAL A 278 -21.72 6.25 -1.76
N SER A 279 -22.84 5.70 -1.29
CA SER A 279 -23.63 6.38 -0.26
C SER A 279 -22.93 6.29 1.11
N PRO A 280 -23.19 7.21 2.07
CA PRO A 280 -22.64 7.16 3.42
C PRO A 280 -22.93 5.83 4.15
N LYS A 281 -24.07 5.20 3.85
CA LYS A 281 -24.44 3.89 4.39
C LYS A 281 -23.54 2.77 3.85
N VAL A 282 -23.23 2.80 2.55
CA VAL A 282 -22.32 1.83 1.93
C VAL A 282 -20.90 2.04 2.46
N LEU A 283 -20.44 3.29 2.57
CA LEU A 283 -19.13 3.62 3.13
C LEU A 283 -18.91 2.99 4.51
N ARG A 284 -19.86 3.20 5.44
CA ARG A 284 -19.80 2.58 6.78
C ARG A 284 -19.81 1.04 6.76
N LYS A 285 -20.42 0.44 5.74
CA LYS A 285 -20.51 -1.03 5.61
C LYS A 285 -19.22 -1.65 5.05
N ILE A 286 -18.49 -0.93 4.22
CA ILE A 286 -17.27 -1.44 3.57
C ILE A 286 -16.02 -1.26 4.43
N ILE A 287 -16.00 -0.28 5.34
CA ILE A 287 -14.86 -0.02 6.22
C ILE A 287 -14.95 -0.88 7.49
N PHE A 288 -13.91 -1.67 7.72
CA PHE A 288 -13.74 -2.50 8.92
C PHE A 288 -12.68 -1.95 9.86
N GLY A 289 -11.71 -1.22 9.32
CA GLY A 289 -10.70 -0.56 10.11
C GLY A 289 -10.22 0.72 9.45
N VAL A 290 -9.83 1.67 10.29
CA VAL A 290 -9.08 2.85 9.86
C VAL A 290 -7.83 2.92 10.71
N SER A 291 -6.67 2.98 10.06
CA SER A 291 -5.37 3.17 10.71
C SER A 291 -4.83 4.52 10.27
N HIS A 292 -4.71 5.43 11.22
CA HIS A 292 -4.25 6.79 11.00
C HIS A 292 -2.82 6.91 11.55
N CYS A 293 -1.89 7.22 10.66
CA CYS A 293 -0.46 7.24 10.91
C CYS A 293 0.04 8.69 10.91
N THR A 294 0.65 9.11 12.02
CA THR A 294 1.21 10.46 12.21
C THR A 294 2.64 10.36 12.73
N LEU A 295 3.45 11.42 12.56
CA LEU A 295 4.61 11.63 13.43
C LEU A 295 4.07 12.25 14.72
N SER A 296 4.42 11.68 15.87
CA SER A 296 4.08 12.24 17.18
C SER A 296 4.61 13.66 17.33
#